data_AF-A0A3N5SJI3-F1
#
_entry.id   AF-A0A3N5SJI3-F1
#
_cell.length_a   1.000
_cell.length_b   1.000
_cell.length_c   1.000
_cell.angle_alpha   90.00
_cell.angle_beta   90.00
_cell.angle_gamma   90.00
#
_symmetry.space_group_name_H-M   'P 1'
#
loop_
_entity.id
_entity.type
_entity.pdbx_description
1 polymer ?
#
loop_
_entity_poly.entity_id
_entity_poly.type
_entity_poly.pdbx_seq_one_letter_code
_entity_poly.pdbx_strand_id
1 'polypeptide(L)'
;IENKWDDDPARRLKMWAARQGIIASLSKVTRGARMQSIVDDPGIPITKIPEAIKEIQKISEKHDIPISTFGHIGDGNLHPVMMCDPRNKEQWTRMKEVAKDLIELALPFRGTLTAEHGTGMAKSPYIGRELGETLNVMWEIKKALDPYNILNPGKMGFDDSIKDIYENFAFGPLVERPAEMKGFGEALDNEIMACMMCGFCRNGCPTYKEIGLESVNARGRVILAYHLMTGRLEPSKALAERFYQCATCLNCRSVCPAGVQVSEIVEAARRRLVEAGLLPDIHKTLMENLKATGNPFGEPKEKRTDIFPSTFQPPKGPVDTLLFPGCVSSFQDISILPSMMKIMDKAGVVYTALGKEENCCGYISYLVGTEEFKAVAEKNKEAFSKVSPKQVVTTCAGCYKTFKEIYPKHLSFNTPVVHAIEYIDRLIEEGKLKLKDGNPMKVAYHDPCDLGRHLNIFEPPRNLIKKVPGVTLLEFKNNRLLAKCCGGGGGLKAFNNELS
;
A
#
# COMPACT_ATOMS: atom_id res chain seq x y z
N ILE A 1 15.28 37.13 -10.71
CA ILE A 1 15.44 36.01 -9.77
C ILE A 1 16.94 35.92 -9.49
N GLU A 2 17.39 36.29 -8.30
CA GLU A 2 18.79 36.09 -7.90
C GLU A 2 19.01 34.60 -7.56
N ASN A 3 19.99 33.98 -8.20
CA ASN A 3 20.36 32.60 -7.91
C ASN A 3 21.12 32.56 -6.58
N LYS A 4 20.51 31.98 -5.56
CA LYS A 4 21.14 31.78 -4.25
C LYS A 4 21.72 30.37 -4.16
N TRP A 5 23.05 30.30 -4.01
CA TRP A 5 23.79 29.05 -3.82
C TRP A 5 23.85 28.69 -2.34
N ASP A 6 23.84 27.39 -2.04
CA ASP A 6 23.82 26.89 -0.66
C ASP A 6 24.59 25.58 -0.54
N ASP A 7 25.62 25.58 0.30
CA ASP A 7 26.48 24.43 0.60
C ASP A 7 26.15 23.79 1.96
N ASP A 8 25.32 24.44 2.79
CA ASP A 8 24.92 23.94 4.10
C ASP A 8 24.21 22.58 3.99
N PRO A 9 24.71 21.53 4.65
CA PRO A 9 24.14 20.19 4.55
C PRO A 9 22.64 20.13 4.88
N ALA A 10 22.16 20.90 5.86
CA ALA A 10 20.76 20.86 6.27
C ALA A 10 19.84 21.50 5.22
N ARG A 11 20.21 22.66 4.66
CA ARG A 11 19.46 23.31 3.57
C ARG A 11 19.54 22.50 2.28
N ARG A 12 20.71 21.96 1.94
CA ARG A 12 20.87 21.02 0.80
C ARG A 12 19.94 19.82 0.94
N LEU A 13 19.86 19.19 2.11
CA LEU A 13 19.01 18.02 2.31
C LEU A 13 17.52 18.32 2.07
N LYS A 14 17.04 19.52 2.47
CA LYS A 14 15.67 19.97 2.15
C LYS A 14 15.45 20.13 0.65
N MET A 15 16.40 20.73 -0.07
CA MET A 15 16.33 20.90 -1.53
C MET A 15 16.36 19.54 -2.25
N TRP A 16 17.21 18.62 -1.79
CA TRP A 16 17.29 17.26 -2.32
C TRP A 16 16.02 16.46 -2.07
N ALA A 17 15.39 16.62 -0.89
CA ALA A 17 14.10 15.99 -0.61
C ALA A 17 13.02 16.44 -1.59
N ALA A 18 12.97 17.74 -1.93
CA ALA A 18 12.06 18.26 -2.94
C ALA A 18 12.35 17.65 -4.33
N ARG A 19 13.63 17.59 -4.74
CA ARG A 19 14.03 16.96 -6.01
C ARG A 19 13.66 15.47 -6.07
N GLN A 20 13.93 14.71 -5.01
CA GLN A 20 13.65 13.27 -4.93
C GLN A 20 12.15 12.97 -4.87
N GLY A 21 11.36 13.88 -4.29
CA GLY A 21 9.91 13.71 -4.11
C GLY A 21 9.05 14.14 -5.30
N ILE A 22 9.63 14.77 -6.34
CA ILE A 22 8.84 15.44 -7.38
C ILE A 22 7.87 14.49 -8.11
N ILE A 23 8.38 13.39 -8.67
CA ILE A 23 7.58 12.44 -9.44
C ILE A 23 6.47 11.84 -8.58
N ALA A 24 6.80 11.46 -7.34
CA ALA A 24 5.84 10.94 -6.38
C ALA A 24 4.75 11.94 -6.02
N SER A 25 5.12 13.21 -5.85
CA SER A 25 4.17 14.28 -5.56
C SER A 25 3.20 14.49 -6.72
N LEU A 26 3.69 14.43 -7.97
CA LEU A 26 2.85 14.56 -9.17
C LEU A 26 1.82 13.43 -9.32
N SER A 27 2.07 12.25 -8.74
CA SER A 27 1.08 11.16 -8.73
C SER A 27 -0.09 11.35 -7.75
N LYS A 28 -0.01 12.35 -6.87
CA LYS A 28 -1.00 12.64 -5.82
C LYS A 28 -1.49 14.08 -5.79
N VAL A 29 -0.82 15.00 -6.50
CA VAL A 29 -1.14 16.45 -6.50
C VAL A 29 -2.57 16.72 -6.93
N THR A 30 -3.05 15.99 -7.95
CA THR A 30 -4.43 16.03 -8.43
C THR A 30 -4.99 14.61 -8.31
N ARG A 31 -6.05 14.44 -7.51
CA ARG A 31 -6.66 13.12 -7.29
C ARG A 31 -7.15 12.54 -8.61
N GLY A 32 -6.86 11.26 -8.85
CA GLY A 32 -7.24 10.55 -10.08
C GLY A 32 -6.33 10.84 -11.29
N ALA A 33 -5.73 12.03 -11.34
CA ALA A 33 -4.72 12.34 -12.33
C ALA A 33 -3.41 11.61 -12.05
N ARG A 34 -2.67 11.37 -13.11
CA ARG A 34 -1.30 10.87 -13.05
C ARG A 34 -0.43 11.64 -14.02
N MET A 35 0.87 11.61 -13.75
CA MET A 35 1.88 12.07 -14.69
C MET A 35 1.80 11.25 -15.98
N GLN A 36 1.70 11.96 -17.11
CA GLN A 36 1.80 11.42 -18.47
C GLN A 36 3.10 11.91 -19.09
N SER A 37 4.06 11.01 -19.20
CA SER A 37 5.36 11.23 -19.86
C SER A 37 5.27 10.67 -21.27
N ILE A 38 4.88 11.51 -22.24
CA ILE A 38 4.67 11.08 -23.62
C ILE A 38 5.73 11.71 -24.53
N VAL A 39 5.90 13.03 -24.46
CA VAL A 39 6.86 13.81 -25.25
C VAL A 39 7.63 14.80 -24.39
N ASP A 40 7.92 14.40 -23.15
CA ASP A 40 8.87 15.12 -22.31
C ASP A 40 10.29 15.02 -22.91
N ASP A 41 11.27 15.70 -22.34
CA ASP A 41 12.68 15.66 -22.76
C ASP A 41 13.07 16.51 -24.01
N PRO A 42 12.55 17.74 -24.25
CA PRO A 42 13.21 18.67 -25.17
C PRO A 42 14.55 19.19 -24.61
N GLY A 43 15.54 19.31 -25.49
CA GLY A 43 16.79 20.02 -25.23
C GLY A 43 16.72 21.46 -25.75
N ILE A 44 16.94 22.43 -24.87
CA ILE A 44 16.86 23.87 -25.16
C ILE A 44 18.21 24.51 -24.84
N PRO A 45 18.72 25.46 -25.65
CA PRO A 45 19.91 26.22 -25.28
C PRO A 45 19.76 26.83 -23.88
N ILE A 46 20.75 26.67 -23.01
CA ILE A 46 20.68 27.08 -21.59
C ILE A 46 20.24 28.55 -21.44
N THR A 47 20.71 29.43 -22.34
CA THR A 47 20.36 30.86 -22.37
C THR A 47 18.89 31.14 -22.72
N LYS A 48 18.14 30.13 -23.14
CA LYS A 48 16.73 30.20 -23.57
C LYS A 48 15.76 29.41 -22.69
N ILE A 49 16.26 28.75 -21.64
CA ILE A 49 15.41 28.02 -20.70
C ILE A 49 14.32 28.91 -20.07
N PRO A 50 14.60 30.13 -19.59
CA PRO A 50 13.56 30.98 -19.00
C PRO A 50 12.42 31.29 -19.97
N GLU A 51 12.73 31.54 -21.24
CA GLU A 51 11.74 31.75 -22.29
C GLU A 51 10.97 30.46 -22.61
N ALA A 52 11.65 29.32 -22.73
CA ALA A 52 11.00 28.03 -22.98
C ALA A 52 10.02 27.63 -21.86
N ILE A 53 10.38 27.87 -20.59
CA ILE A 53 9.48 27.62 -19.44
C ILE A 53 8.22 28.49 -19.54
N LYS A 54 8.33 29.76 -19.96
CA LYS A 54 7.16 30.64 -20.16
C LYS A 54 6.27 30.14 -21.29
N GLU A 55 6.85 29.66 -22.39
CA GLU A 55 6.05 29.06 -23.47
C GLU A 55 5.35 27.78 -23.02
N ILE A 56 6.01 26.93 -22.22
CA ILE A 56 5.37 25.74 -21.61
C ILE A 56 4.19 26.15 -20.72
N GLN A 57 4.33 27.21 -19.93
CA GLN A 57 3.24 27.73 -19.10
C GLN A 57 2.05 28.21 -19.95
N LYS A 58 2.30 28.91 -21.06
CA LYS A 58 1.25 29.30 -22.01
C LYS A 58 0.56 28.09 -22.64
N ILE A 59 1.31 27.04 -22.99
CA ILE A 59 0.74 25.78 -23.50
C ILE A 59 -0.18 25.15 -22.43
N SER A 60 0.26 25.13 -21.17
CA SER A 60 -0.54 24.63 -20.04
C SER A 60 -1.86 25.40 -19.89
N GLU A 61 -1.81 26.74 -19.95
CA GLU A 61 -2.98 27.62 -19.87
C GLU A 61 -3.92 27.46 -21.08
N LYS A 62 -3.37 27.42 -22.30
CA LYS A 62 -4.12 27.27 -23.56
C LYS A 62 -5.00 26.03 -23.56
N HIS A 63 -4.49 24.92 -23.03
CA HIS A 63 -5.16 23.62 -23.10
C HIS A 63 -5.85 23.20 -21.80
N ASP A 64 -5.77 23.99 -20.74
CA ASP A 64 -6.31 23.63 -19.42
C ASP A 64 -5.84 22.22 -18.98
N ILE A 65 -4.52 22.00 -19.08
CA ILE A 65 -3.82 20.81 -18.62
C ILE A 65 -2.63 21.27 -17.80
N PRO A 66 -2.57 20.96 -16.49
CA PRO A 66 -1.43 21.31 -15.66
C PRO A 66 -0.14 20.65 -16.18
N ILE A 67 0.92 21.45 -16.35
CA ILE A 67 2.26 20.96 -16.72
C ILE A 67 3.24 21.28 -15.61
N SER A 68 3.94 20.26 -15.11
CA SER A 68 5.09 20.44 -14.23
C SER A 68 6.37 20.34 -15.04
N THR A 69 7.25 21.35 -14.95
CA THR A 69 8.55 21.34 -15.64
C THR A 69 9.68 21.15 -14.65
N PHE A 70 10.47 20.10 -14.84
CA PHE A 70 11.73 19.85 -14.13
C PHE A 70 12.78 19.36 -15.13
N GLY A 71 13.99 19.04 -14.69
CA GLY A 71 14.95 18.37 -15.55
C GLY A 71 16.39 18.61 -15.21
N HIS A 72 17.23 18.32 -16.19
CA HIS A 72 18.66 18.57 -16.16
C HIS A 72 18.94 20.01 -16.65
N ILE A 73 18.32 21.01 -16.01
CA ILE A 73 18.35 22.42 -16.42
C ILE A 73 19.77 22.95 -16.69
N GLY A 74 20.79 22.41 -15.99
CA GLY A 74 22.18 22.79 -16.16
C GLY A 74 22.81 22.42 -17.52
N ASP A 75 22.25 21.47 -18.28
CA ASP A 75 22.72 21.07 -19.61
C ASP A 75 21.75 21.42 -20.75
N GLY A 76 20.64 22.09 -20.44
CA GLY A 76 19.65 22.50 -21.44
C GLY A 76 18.39 21.63 -21.47
N ASN A 77 18.35 20.52 -20.74
CA ASN A 77 17.26 19.56 -20.86
C ASN A 77 16.09 19.80 -19.90
N LEU A 78 14.88 19.86 -20.46
CA LEU A 78 13.62 20.07 -19.75
C LEU A 78 12.71 18.85 -19.88
N HIS A 79 11.96 18.53 -18.83
CA HIS A 79 10.89 17.54 -18.79
C HIS A 79 9.58 18.23 -18.41
N PRO A 80 8.88 18.82 -19.40
CA PRO A 80 7.51 19.26 -19.22
C PRO A 80 6.60 18.03 -19.20
N VAL A 81 6.08 17.69 -18.03
CA VAL A 81 5.22 16.51 -17.84
C VAL A 81 3.79 16.95 -17.53
N MET A 82 2.84 16.28 -18.18
CA MET A 82 1.43 16.63 -18.10
C MET A 82 0.75 15.86 -16.98
N MET A 83 -0.14 16.49 -16.23
CA MET A 83 -0.99 15.83 -15.24
C MET A 83 -2.41 15.66 -15.81
N CYS A 84 -2.81 14.41 -16.06
CA CYS A 84 -4.11 14.09 -16.68
C CYS A 84 -4.75 12.90 -15.98
N ASP A 85 -6.06 12.98 -15.74
CA ASP A 85 -6.86 11.80 -15.38
C ASP A 85 -7.15 11.00 -16.65
N PRO A 86 -6.60 9.79 -16.80
CA PRO A 86 -6.80 8.99 -18.01
C PRO A 86 -8.24 8.46 -18.16
N ARG A 87 -9.12 8.67 -17.17
CA ARG A 87 -10.56 8.35 -17.25
C ARG A 87 -11.37 9.52 -17.80
N ASN A 88 -10.78 10.71 -17.88
CA ASN A 88 -11.42 11.90 -18.43
C ASN A 88 -11.05 12.04 -19.92
N LYS A 89 -12.01 11.77 -20.81
CA LYS A 89 -11.80 11.74 -22.26
C LYS A 89 -11.47 13.13 -22.82
N GLU A 90 -12.08 14.17 -22.29
CA GLU A 90 -11.82 15.56 -22.69
C GLU A 90 -10.39 15.97 -22.32
N GLN A 91 -9.95 15.69 -21.09
CA GLN A 91 -8.57 15.94 -20.67
C GLN A 91 -7.58 15.11 -21.51
N TRP A 92 -7.89 13.84 -21.78
CA TRP A 92 -7.05 13.01 -22.65
C TRP A 92 -6.90 13.61 -24.05
N THR A 93 -7.99 14.16 -24.60
CA THR A 93 -7.99 14.79 -25.93
C THR A 93 -7.12 16.06 -25.94
N ARG A 94 -7.28 16.93 -24.94
CA ARG A 94 -6.44 18.14 -24.80
C ARG A 94 -4.98 17.80 -24.54
N MET A 95 -4.70 16.74 -23.80
CA MET A 95 -3.34 16.26 -23.55
C MET A 95 -2.62 15.88 -24.86
N LYS A 96 -3.33 15.29 -25.84
CA LYS A 96 -2.74 15.01 -27.16
C LYS A 96 -2.29 16.28 -27.89
N GLU A 97 -3.09 17.34 -27.80
CA GLU A 97 -2.74 18.65 -28.38
C GLU A 97 -1.57 19.31 -27.64
N VAL A 98 -1.54 19.22 -26.31
CA VAL A 98 -0.40 19.68 -25.50
C VAL A 98 0.89 18.98 -25.94
N ALA A 99 0.87 17.67 -26.12
CA ALA A 99 2.03 16.93 -26.57
C ALA A 99 2.52 17.40 -27.94
N LYS A 100 1.62 17.67 -28.88
CA LYS A 100 1.98 18.23 -30.19
C LYS A 100 2.64 19.60 -30.06
N ASP A 101 2.08 20.49 -29.25
CA ASP A 101 2.67 21.81 -29.00
C ASP A 101 4.04 21.70 -28.31
N LEU A 102 4.23 20.73 -27.39
CA LEU A 102 5.52 20.46 -26.74
C LEU A 102 6.58 19.89 -27.70
N ILE A 103 6.19 19.08 -28.68
CA ILE A 103 7.10 18.60 -29.73
C ILE A 103 7.62 19.79 -30.56
N GLU A 104 6.74 20.72 -30.91
CA GLU A 104 7.09 21.88 -31.74
C GLU A 104 7.85 22.96 -30.94
N LEU A 105 7.76 22.94 -29.62
CA LEU A 105 8.39 23.91 -28.72
C LEU A 105 9.90 24.07 -28.96
N ALA A 106 10.64 22.98 -29.17
CA ALA A 106 12.10 23.04 -29.24
C ALA A 106 12.63 23.69 -30.53
N LEU A 107 11.88 23.59 -31.63
CA LEU A 107 12.33 24.00 -32.97
C LEU A 107 12.63 25.52 -33.07
N PRO A 108 11.77 26.45 -32.61
CA PRO A 108 12.06 27.88 -32.61
C PRO A 108 13.30 28.28 -31.82
N PHE A 109 13.65 27.50 -30.79
CA PHE A 109 14.85 27.74 -29.98
C PHE A 109 16.12 27.16 -30.59
N ARG A 110 16.05 26.52 -31.77
CA ARG A 110 17.13 25.69 -32.34
C ARG A 110 17.59 24.63 -31.34
N GLY A 111 16.64 24.07 -30.59
CA GLY A 111 16.83 22.96 -29.67
C GLY A 111 16.68 21.60 -30.36
N THR A 112 16.62 20.55 -29.56
CA THR A 112 16.35 19.17 -29.98
C THR A 112 15.04 18.67 -29.37
N LEU A 113 14.29 17.85 -30.10
CA LEU A 113 13.06 17.20 -29.64
C LEU A 113 13.33 16.14 -28.56
N THR A 114 14.56 15.63 -28.48
CA THR A 114 14.93 14.58 -27.53
C THR A 114 16.39 14.72 -27.12
N ALA A 115 16.65 14.79 -25.81
CA ALA A 115 18.00 14.95 -25.29
C ALA A 115 18.50 13.65 -24.66
N GLU A 116 17.82 13.11 -23.65
CA GLU A 116 18.27 11.92 -22.90
C GLU A 116 17.45 10.64 -23.15
N HIS A 117 16.17 10.75 -23.50
CA HIS A 117 15.26 9.59 -23.58
C HIS A 117 15.25 8.90 -24.97
N GLY A 118 15.99 9.44 -25.93
CA GLY A 118 16.06 8.95 -27.31
C GLY A 118 14.76 9.14 -28.10
N THR A 119 14.73 8.65 -29.35
CA THR A 119 13.55 8.78 -30.21
C THR A 119 12.70 7.50 -30.16
N GLY A 120 11.91 7.40 -29.10
CA GLY A 120 10.88 6.37 -28.99
C GLY A 120 9.70 6.61 -29.94
N MET A 121 8.74 5.69 -29.94
CA MET A 121 7.56 5.72 -30.80
C MET A 121 6.77 7.04 -30.71
N ALA A 122 6.73 7.66 -29.52
CA ALA A 122 6.04 8.93 -29.28
C ALA A 122 6.59 10.13 -30.07
N LYS A 123 7.90 10.12 -30.36
CA LYS A 123 8.60 11.22 -31.05
C LYS A 123 8.98 10.86 -32.49
N SER A 124 8.97 9.57 -32.85
CA SER A 124 9.32 9.06 -34.19
C SER A 124 8.66 9.83 -35.34
N PRO A 125 7.36 10.18 -35.32
CA PRO A 125 6.72 10.86 -36.45
C PRO A 125 7.25 12.27 -36.72
N TYR A 126 7.97 12.85 -35.75
CA TYR A 126 8.34 14.26 -35.75
C TYR A 126 9.84 14.49 -35.89
N ILE A 127 10.67 13.47 -35.60
CA ILE A 127 12.13 13.62 -35.55
C ILE A 127 12.75 14.01 -36.90
N GLY A 128 12.11 13.66 -38.03
CA GLY A 128 12.54 14.08 -39.36
C GLY A 128 12.52 15.60 -39.55
N ARG A 129 11.69 16.34 -38.79
CA ARG A 129 11.66 17.81 -38.83
C ARG A 129 12.95 18.42 -38.27
N GLU A 130 13.60 17.74 -37.32
CA GLU A 130 14.88 18.15 -36.73
C GLU A 130 16.07 17.66 -37.57
N LEU A 131 16.08 16.36 -37.90
CA LEU A 131 17.24 15.72 -38.52
C LEU A 131 17.34 15.93 -40.04
N GLY A 132 16.22 16.22 -40.71
CA GLY A 132 16.14 16.37 -42.15
C GLY A 132 16.74 15.17 -42.89
N GLU A 133 17.53 15.45 -43.93
CA GLU A 133 18.20 14.44 -44.76
C GLU A 133 19.15 13.50 -44.00
N THR A 134 19.64 13.91 -42.82
CA THR A 134 20.50 13.06 -41.99
C THR A 134 19.78 11.77 -41.57
N LEU A 135 18.46 11.82 -41.44
CA LEU A 135 17.64 10.65 -41.10
C LEU A 135 17.74 9.57 -42.20
N ASN A 136 17.86 9.96 -43.47
CA ASN A 136 18.02 9.03 -44.59
C ASN A 136 19.36 8.27 -44.49
N VAL A 137 20.44 8.95 -44.09
CA VAL A 137 21.74 8.31 -43.86
C VAL A 137 21.65 7.31 -42.71
N MET A 138 21.01 7.68 -41.60
CA MET A 138 20.80 6.77 -40.47
C MET A 138 19.98 5.54 -40.88
N TRP A 139 18.99 5.72 -41.76
CA TRP A 139 18.15 4.65 -42.26
C TRP A 139 18.92 3.65 -43.13
N GLU A 140 19.76 4.14 -44.03
CA GLU A 140 20.60 3.28 -44.87
C GLU A 140 21.62 2.48 -44.03
N ILE A 141 22.20 3.09 -42.99
CA ILE A 141 23.05 2.36 -42.03
C ILE A 141 22.25 1.25 -41.34
N LYS A 142 21.04 1.55 -40.85
CA LYS A 142 20.19 0.55 -40.22
C LYS A 142 19.83 -0.58 -41.17
N LYS A 143 19.43 -0.30 -42.41
CA LYS A 143 19.12 -1.31 -43.43
C LYS A 143 20.31 -2.21 -43.75
N ALA A 144 21.53 -1.66 -43.78
CA ALA A 144 22.73 -2.46 -44.03
C ALA A 144 22.99 -3.49 -42.92
N LEU A 145 22.67 -3.15 -41.66
CA LEU A 145 22.90 -4.00 -40.48
C LEU A 145 21.68 -4.85 -40.09
N ASP A 146 20.48 -4.38 -40.41
CA ASP A 146 19.18 -4.96 -40.09
C ASP A 146 18.25 -4.87 -41.33
N PRO A 147 18.53 -5.67 -42.39
CA PRO A 147 17.80 -5.57 -43.67
C PRO A 147 16.30 -5.87 -43.56
N TYR A 148 15.88 -6.55 -42.50
CA TYR A 148 14.48 -6.93 -42.26
C TYR A 148 13.78 -6.05 -41.21
N ASN A 149 14.43 -4.97 -40.74
CA ASN A 149 13.90 -4.05 -39.72
C ASN A 149 13.43 -4.74 -38.42
N ILE A 150 14.08 -5.83 -38.02
CA ILE A 150 13.66 -6.60 -36.83
C ILE A 150 14.12 -5.95 -35.52
N LEU A 151 15.17 -5.13 -35.56
CA LEU A 151 15.74 -4.50 -34.37
C LEU A 151 15.06 -3.14 -34.10
N ASN A 152 14.11 -3.12 -33.15
CA ASN A 152 13.36 -1.92 -32.75
C ASN A 152 12.52 -1.26 -33.88
N PRO A 153 11.61 -1.99 -34.56
CA PRO A 153 10.73 -1.40 -35.56
C PRO A 153 9.84 -0.29 -34.95
N GLY A 154 9.47 0.70 -35.77
CA GLY A 154 8.58 1.80 -35.40
C GLY A 154 9.19 2.94 -34.55
N LYS A 155 10.48 2.84 -34.22
CA LYS A 155 11.24 3.86 -33.48
C LYS A 155 12.12 4.70 -34.41
N MET A 156 12.70 5.78 -33.90
CA MET A 156 13.67 6.64 -34.61
C MET A 156 13.17 7.36 -35.87
N GLY A 157 11.90 7.25 -36.24
CA GLY A 157 11.33 7.96 -37.39
C GLY A 157 11.61 7.30 -38.75
N PHE A 158 11.99 6.02 -38.76
CA PHE A 158 12.22 5.26 -39.99
C PHE A 158 10.93 4.71 -40.61
N ASP A 159 11.06 3.92 -41.68
CA ASP A 159 9.96 3.14 -42.25
C ASP A 159 9.32 2.25 -41.16
N ASP A 160 7.99 2.07 -41.23
CA ASP A 160 7.15 1.44 -40.19
C ASP A 160 6.96 2.24 -38.88
N SER A 161 7.34 3.52 -38.83
CA SER A 161 7.00 4.39 -37.68
C SER A 161 5.50 4.47 -37.46
N ILE A 162 5.07 4.29 -36.21
CA ILE A 162 3.65 4.49 -35.85
C ILE A 162 3.24 5.90 -36.21
N LYS A 163 2.05 6.07 -36.79
CA LYS A 163 1.58 7.39 -37.27
C LYS A 163 0.86 8.17 -36.18
N ASP A 164 0.17 7.47 -35.27
CA ASP A 164 -0.42 8.05 -34.08
C ASP A 164 0.02 7.28 -32.82
N ILE A 165 0.69 8.01 -31.93
CA ILE A 165 1.31 7.51 -30.71
C ILE A 165 0.28 7.15 -29.63
N TYR A 166 -0.97 7.55 -29.85
CA TYR A 166 -2.10 7.33 -28.96
C TYR A 166 -2.98 6.17 -29.38
N GLU A 167 -2.63 5.43 -30.44
CA GLU A 167 -3.42 4.26 -30.88
C GLU A 167 -3.39 3.12 -29.85
N ASN A 168 -2.22 2.84 -29.25
CA ASN A 168 -2.05 1.73 -28.32
C ASN A 168 -1.37 2.19 -27.04
N PHE A 169 -2.14 2.39 -25.98
CA PHE A 169 -1.63 2.82 -24.68
C PHE A 169 -2.24 2.06 -23.52
N ALA A 170 -1.53 2.04 -22.39
CA ALA A 170 -1.93 1.28 -21.21
C ALA A 170 -3.34 1.65 -20.72
N PHE A 171 -3.74 2.91 -20.90
CA PHE A 171 -5.01 3.47 -20.45
C PHE A 171 -6.15 3.47 -21.48
N GLY A 172 -5.93 2.91 -22.69
CA GLY A 172 -6.95 2.81 -23.75
C GLY A 172 -8.35 2.42 -23.26
N PRO A 173 -8.52 1.36 -22.44
CA PRO A 173 -9.83 0.94 -21.96
C PRO A 173 -10.56 2.00 -21.15
N LEU A 174 -9.84 2.84 -20.40
CA LEU A 174 -10.42 3.91 -19.59
C LEU A 174 -11.08 4.98 -20.45
N VAL A 175 -10.53 5.23 -21.64
CA VAL A 175 -10.96 6.28 -22.57
C VAL A 175 -11.97 5.73 -23.59
N GLU A 176 -11.71 4.55 -24.12
CA GLU A 176 -12.47 3.96 -25.22
C GLU A 176 -13.72 3.24 -24.74
N ARG A 177 -13.65 2.59 -23.57
CA ARG A 177 -14.70 1.71 -23.04
C ARG A 177 -15.01 1.99 -21.57
N PRO A 178 -15.28 3.26 -21.18
CA PRO A 178 -15.53 3.63 -19.78
C PRO A 178 -16.74 2.91 -19.17
N ALA A 179 -17.73 2.56 -19.99
CA ALA A 179 -18.93 1.83 -19.55
C ALA A 179 -18.64 0.37 -19.16
N GLU A 180 -17.54 -0.22 -19.63
CA GLU A 180 -17.14 -1.60 -19.28
C GLU A 180 -16.30 -1.67 -17.98
N MET A 181 -15.98 -0.51 -17.41
CA MET A 181 -15.14 -0.40 -16.22
C MET A 181 -15.83 -1.02 -14.99
N LYS A 182 -15.14 -1.97 -14.37
CA LYS A 182 -15.54 -2.60 -13.10
C LYS A 182 -14.72 -1.94 -11.97
N GLY A 183 -15.00 -0.68 -11.65
CA GLY A 183 -14.29 0.09 -10.60
C GLY A 183 -14.35 -0.56 -9.20
N PHE A 184 -13.38 -0.27 -8.32
CA PHE A 184 -13.40 -0.67 -6.91
C PHE A 184 -13.99 0.42 -5.99
N GLY A 185 -14.45 1.52 -6.59
CA GLY A 185 -14.88 2.74 -5.92
C GLY A 185 -13.83 3.83 -6.09
N GLU A 186 -14.29 5.08 -6.22
CA GLU A 186 -13.47 6.22 -6.66
C GLU A 186 -12.16 6.37 -5.87
N ALA A 187 -12.21 6.23 -4.55
CA ALA A 187 -11.03 6.34 -3.69
C ALA A 187 -9.95 5.29 -4.03
N LEU A 188 -10.34 4.04 -4.25
CA LEU A 188 -9.41 2.96 -4.60
C LEU A 188 -8.95 3.04 -6.05
N ASP A 189 -9.83 3.42 -6.96
CA ASP A 189 -9.48 3.63 -8.36
C ASP A 189 -8.43 4.76 -8.47
N ASN A 190 -8.54 5.80 -7.65
CA ASN A 190 -7.54 6.86 -7.54
C ASN A 190 -6.20 6.36 -6.97
N GLU A 191 -6.21 5.43 -6.00
CA GLU A 191 -4.99 4.79 -5.49
C GLU A 191 -4.30 3.92 -6.57
N ILE A 192 -5.09 3.21 -7.38
CA ILE A 192 -4.58 2.44 -8.53
C ILE A 192 -3.91 3.39 -9.54
N MET A 193 -4.54 4.53 -9.86
CA MET A 193 -3.98 5.54 -10.77
C MET A 193 -2.71 6.20 -10.23
N ALA A 194 -2.60 6.42 -8.92
CA ALA A 194 -1.42 7.00 -8.28
C ALA A 194 -0.17 6.10 -8.36
N CYS A 195 -0.31 4.82 -8.69
CA CYS A 195 0.85 3.95 -8.86
C CYS A 195 1.66 4.31 -10.12
N MET A 196 2.88 4.79 -9.87
CA MET A 196 3.86 5.16 -10.92
C MET A 196 4.70 3.98 -11.43
N MET A 197 4.45 2.76 -10.93
CA MET A 197 5.10 1.53 -11.39
C MET A 197 6.64 1.48 -11.23
N CYS A 198 7.23 2.37 -10.42
CA CYS A 198 8.68 2.54 -10.20
C CYS A 198 9.41 1.33 -9.60
N GLY A 199 8.72 0.43 -8.90
CA GLY A 199 9.32 -0.82 -8.40
C GLY A 199 10.04 -0.76 -7.06
N PHE A 200 10.09 0.39 -6.35
CA PHE A 200 10.68 0.46 -4.99
C PHE A 200 10.10 -0.57 -4.01
N CYS A 201 8.81 -0.91 -4.20
CA CYS A 201 8.14 -1.93 -3.41
C CYS A 201 8.72 -3.36 -3.54
N ARG A 202 9.52 -3.64 -4.59
CA ARG A 202 10.22 -4.92 -4.77
C ARG A 202 11.17 -5.20 -3.62
N ASN A 203 11.94 -4.19 -3.19
CA ASN A 203 12.93 -4.32 -2.12
C ASN A 203 12.30 -4.58 -0.76
N GLY A 204 11.05 -4.16 -0.55
CA GLY A 204 10.33 -4.35 0.70
C GLY A 204 9.42 -5.58 0.73
N CYS A 205 9.00 -6.13 -0.41
CA CYS A 205 7.97 -7.16 -0.42
C CYS A 205 8.55 -8.54 -0.04
N PRO A 206 8.09 -9.16 1.07
CA PRO A 206 8.63 -10.44 1.52
C PRO A 206 8.32 -11.56 0.52
N THR A 207 7.10 -11.62 -0.01
CA THR A 207 6.73 -12.69 -0.95
C THR A 207 7.38 -12.53 -2.33
N TYR A 208 7.70 -11.29 -2.74
CA TYR A 208 8.53 -11.07 -3.92
C TYR A 208 9.96 -11.55 -3.74
N LYS A 209 10.54 -11.31 -2.56
CA LYS A 209 11.91 -11.70 -2.26
C LYS A 209 12.10 -13.21 -2.36
N GLU A 210 11.10 -13.98 -1.95
CA GLU A 210 11.16 -15.45 -1.97
C GLU A 210 10.72 -16.04 -3.33
N ILE A 211 9.72 -15.46 -4.01
CA ILE A 211 9.18 -16.04 -5.27
C ILE A 211 9.84 -15.46 -6.54
N GLY A 212 10.31 -14.21 -6.51
CA GLY A 212 10.91 -13.52 -7.66
C GLY A 212 9.92 -13.05 -8.75
N LEU A 213 8.65 -13.41 -8.68
CA LEU A 213 7.64 -13.05 -9.68
C LEU A 213 7.03 -11.66 -9.44
N GLU A 214 6.98 -10.84 -10.49
CA GLU A 214 6.47 -9.46 -10.40
C GLU A 214 5.00 -9.41 -9.90
N SER A 215 4.18 -10.36 -10.33
CA SER A 215 2.76 -10.47 -9.97
C SER A 215 2.50 -10.70 -8.47
N VAL A 216 3.52 -11.09 -7.69
CA VAL A 216 3.40 -11.34 -6.24
C VAL A 216 3.90 -10.19 -5.38
N ASN A 217 4.28 -9.06 -5.98
CA ASN A 217 4.67 -7.87 -5.23
C ASN A 217 3.58 -6.80 -5.25
N ALA A 218 3.85 -5.65 -4.64
CA ALA A 218 2.86 -4.59 -4.53
C ALA A 218 2.51 -3.93 -5.87
N ARG A 219 3.48 -3.52 -6.71
CA ARG A 219 3.16 -2.90 -8.01
C ARG A 219 2.51 -3.91 -8.95
N GLY A 220 2.95 -5.18 -8.94
CA GLY A 220 2.33 -6.24 -9.72
C GLY A 220 0.86 -6.42 -9.34
N ARG A 221 0.53 -6.46 -8.04
CA ARG A 221 -0.87 -6.52 -7.59
C ARG A 221 -1.68 -5.28 -7.96
N VAL A 222 -1.08 -4.09 -7.98
CA VAL A 222 -1.77 -2.89 -8.49
C VAL A 222 -2.03 -2.99 -9.99
N ILE A 223 -1.10 -3.53 -10.79
CA ILE A 223 -1.32 -3.78 -12.23
C ILE A 223 -2.41 -4.84 -12.45
N LEU A 224 -2.42 -5.91 -11.66
CA LEU A 224 -3.47 -6.93 -11.71
C LEU A 224 -4.83 -6.35 -11.32
N ALA A 225 -4.88 -5.52 -10.28
CA ALA A 225 -6.10 -4.81 -9.89
C ALA A 225 -6.55 -3.83 -10.97
N TYR A 226 -5.62 -3.10 -11.61
CA TYR A 226 -5.92 -2.25 -12.76
C TYR A 226 -6.58 -3.05 -13.89
N HIS A 227 -6.04 -4.23 -14.25
CA HIS A 227 -6.63 -5.03 -15.32
C HIS A 227 -7.97 -5.70 -14.94
N LEU A 228 -8.17 -6.03 -13.66
CA LEU A 228 -9.50 -6.38 -13.14
C LEU A 228 -10.48 -5.22 -13.22
N MET A 229 -10.00 -4.00 -12.93
CA MET A 229 -10.79 -2.76 -12.98
C MET A 229 -11.20 -2.44 -14.42
N THR A 230 -10.33 -2.67 -15.41
CA THR A 230 -10.63 -2.41 -16.83
C THR A 230 -11.29 -3.57 -17.57
N GLY A 231 -11.64 -4.67 -16.89
CA GLY A 231 -12.19 -5.87 -17.54
C GLY A 231 -11.21 -6.58 -18.51
N ARG A 232 -9.92 -6.24 -18.49
CA ARG A 232 -8.88 -6.92 -19.30
C ARG A 232 -8.48 -8.27 -18.71
N LEU A 233 -8.66 -8.43 -17.40
CA LEU A 233 -8.55 -9.71 -16.71
C LEU A 233 -9.89 -10.03 -16.07
N GLU A 234 -10.35 -11.25 -16.28
CA GLU A 234 -11.47 -11.81 -15.53
C GLU A 234 -10.97 -12.52 -14.26
N PRO A 235 -11.80 -12.59 -13.21
CA PRO A 235 -11.49 -13.36 -12.01
C PRO A 235 -11.10 -14.80 -12.34
N SER A 236 -10.01 -15.29 -11.75
CA SER A 236 -9.55 -16.67 -11.93
C SER A 236 -8.81 -17.19 -10.69
N LYS A 237 -8.64 -18.53 -10.60
CA LYS A 237 -7.86 -19.16 -9.52
C LYS A 237 -6.41 -18.67 -9.48
N ALA A 238 -5.78 -18.53 -10.65
CA ALA A 238 -4.41 -18.03 -10.76
C ALA A 238 -4.30 -16.59 -10.25
N LEU A 239 -5.30 -15.76 -10.52
CA LEU A 239 -5.35 -14.39 -10.02
C LEU A 239 -5.59 -14.34 -8.51
N ALA A 240 -6.49 -15.18 -8.00
CA ALA A 240 -6.75 -15.32 -6.57
C ALA A 240 -5.46 -15.66 -5.82
N GLU A 241 -4.70 -16.63 -6.30
CA GLU A 241 -3.41 -17.03 -5.72
C GLU A 241 -2.48 -15.82 -5.50
N ARG A 242 -2.36 -14.92 -6.50
CA ARG A 242 -1.49 -13.74 -6.39
C ARG A 242 -1.94 -12.77 -5.31
N PHE A 243 -3.25 -12.57 -5.16
CA PHE A 243 -3.79 -11.69 -4.12
C PHE A 243 -3.72 -12.34 -2.72
N TYR A 244 -3.92 -13.65 -2.59
CA TYR A 244 -3.85 -14.36 -1.30
C TYR A 244 -2.41 -14.62 -0.82
N GLN A 245 -1.41 -14.52 -1.70
CA GLN A 245 0.01 -14.43 -1.33
C GLN A 245 0.42 -13.10 -0.66
N CYS A 246 -0.51 -12.16 -0.46
CA CYS A 246 -0.23 -10.90 0.24
C CYS A 246 -0.51 -11.04 1.74
N ALA A 247 0.48 -10.76 2.59
CA ALA A 247 0.28 -10.72 4.04
C ALA A 247 -0.37 -9.42 4.57
N THR A 248 -0.75 -8.50 3.68
CA THR A 248 -1.30 -7.15 3.99
C THR A 248 -0.49 -6.35 5.03
N CYS A 249 0.82 -6.58 5.07
CA CYS A 249 1.72 -6.07 6.12
C CYS A 249 2.14 -4.58 5.99
N LEU A 250 1.69 -3.88 4.94
CA LEU A 250 2.01 -2.49 4.62
C LEU A 250 3.47 -2.12 4.40
N ASN A 251 4.42 -3.07 4.31
CA ASN A 251 5.82 -2.70 4.05
C ASN A 251 5.98 -1.98 2.69
N CYS A 252 5.15 -2.34 1.71
CA CYS A 252 5.12 -1.66 0.42
C CYS A 252 4.78 -0.17 0.54
N ARG A 253 3.92 0.24 1.48
CA ARG A 253 3.57 1.65 1.71
C ARG A 253 4.77 2.40 2.29
N SER A 254 5.48 1.79 3.25
CA SER A 254 6.66 2.39 3.90
C SER A 254 7.81 2.71 2.92
N VAL A 255 7.91 1.96 1.82
CA VAL A 255 8.92 2.17 0.77
C VAL A 255 8.35 2.80 -0.50
N CYS A 256 7.03 3.03 -0.56
CA CYS A 256 6.39 3.62 -1.73
C CYS A 256 6.57 5.14 -1.68
N PRO A 257 7.26 5.76 -2.65
CA PRO A 257 7.43 7.20 -2.62
C PRO A 257 6.08 7.94 -2.82
N ALA A 258 5.14 7.34 -3.55
CA ALA A 258 3.77 7.85 -3.73
C ALA A 258 2.81 7.48 -2.58
N GLY A 259 3.24 6.66 -1.61
CA GLY A 259 2.41 6.25 -0.48
C GLY A 259 1.14 5.46 -0.83
N VAL A 260 1.13 4.71 -1.93
CA VAL A 260 -0.06 3.97 -2.42
C VAL A 260 -0.59 2.98 -1.38
N GLN A 261 -1.91 2.98 -1.17
CA GLN A 261 -2.62 2.11 -0.22
C GLN A 261 -2.84 0.68 -0.76
N VAL A 262 -1.75 -0.04 -1.01
CA VAL A 262 -1.80 -1.34 -1.69
C VAL A 262 -2.56 -2.42 -0.89
N SER A 263 -2.57 -2.36 0.45
CA SER A 263 -3.36 -3.32 1.25
C SER A 263 -4.85 -3.21 0.98
N GLU A 264 -5.37 -1.99 0.85
CA GLU A 264 -6.79 -1.74 0.60
C GLU A 264 -7.18 -2.17 -0.82
N ILE A 265 -6.30 -1.95 -1.81
CA ILE A 265 -6.46 -2.47 -3.18
C ILE A 265 -6.52 -4.01 -3.16
N VAL A 266 -5.64 -4.67 -2.39
CA VAL A 266 -5.63 -6.13 -2.26
C VAL A 266 -6.91 -6.65 -1.59
N GLU A 267 -7.36 -5.99 -0.52
CA GLU A 267 -8.61 -6.35 0.18
C GLU A 267 -9.82 -6.21 -0.75
N ALA A 268 -9.89 -5.15 -1.55
CA ALA A 268 -10.96 -4.96 -2.54
C ALA A 268 -10.92 -6.00 -3.66
N ALA A 269 -9.74 -6.33 -4.18
CA ALA A 269 -9.57 -7.39 -5.16
C ALA A 269 -10.00 -8.76 -4.59
N ARG A 270 -9.66 -9.05 -3.32
CA ARG A 270 -10.11 -10.28 -2.65
C ARG A 270 -11.62 -10.36 -2.54
N ARG A 271 -12.31 -9.29 -2.13
CA ARG A 271 -13.78 -9.25 -2.10
C ARG A 271 -14.39 -9.59 -3.46
N ARG A 272 -13.88 -8.97 -4.54
CA ARG A 272 -14.33 -9.30 -5.91
C ARG A 272 -14.07 -10.76 -6.30
N LEU A 273 -12.94 -11.32 -5.90
CA LEU A 273 -12.64 -12.73 -6.13
C LEU A 273 -13.59 -13.64 -5.34
N VAL A 274 -13.96 -13.28 -4.11
CA VAL A 274 -14.97 -13.99 -3.31
C VAL A 274 -16.34 -13.93 -3.97
N GLU A 275 -16.78 -12.77 -4.45
CA GLU A 275 -18.02 -12.59 -5.23
C GLU A 275 -18.05 -13.48 -6.48
N ALA A 276 -16.89 -13.71 -7.10
CA ALA A 276 -16.73 -14.63 -8.23
C ALA A 276 -16.56 -16.12 -7.84
N GLY A 277 -16.72 -16.47 -6.55
CA GLY A 277 -16.62 -17.86 -6.06
C GLY A 277 -15.18 -18.40 -5.93
N LEU A 278 -14.18 -17.51 -5.90
CA LEU A 278 -12.75 -17.86 -5.92
C LEU A 278 -12.06 -17.68 -4.56
N LEU A 279 -12.80 -17.82 -3.46
CA LEU A 279 -12.20 -17.96 -2.13
C LEU A 279 -11.36 -19.26 -2.09
N PRO A 280 -10.10 -19.24 -1.63
CA PRO A 280 -9.30 -20.45 -1.47
C PRO A 280 -9.97 -21.46 -0.53
N ASP A 281 -9.83 -22.75 -0.83
CA ASP A 281 -10.57 -23.81 -0.13
C ASP A 281 -10.24 -23.84 1.38
N ILE A 282 -8.98 -23.65 1.74
CA ILE A 282 -8.59 -23.55 3.16
C ILE A 282 -9.30 -22.40 3.87
N HIS A 283 -9.50 -21.26 3.21
CA HIS A 283 -10.23 -20.13 3.79
C HIS A 283 -11.73 -20.39 3.87
N LYS A 284 -12.32 -21.17 2.94
CA LYS A 284 -13.71 -21.66 3.08
C LYS A 284 -13.87 -22.47 4.37
N THR A 285 -12.96 -23.42 4.62
CA THR A 285 -12.96 -24.22 5.85
C THR A 285 -12.85 -23.35 7.10
N LEU A 286 -11.98 -22.33 7.09
CA LEU A 286 -11.91 -21.38 8.21
C LEU A 286 -13.22 -20.61 8.43
N MET A 287 -13.94 -20.25 7.36
CA MET A 287 -15.23 -19.55 7.46
C MET A 287 -16.34 -20.47 7.97
N GLU A 288 -16.35 -21.74 7.55
CA GLU A 288 -17.27 -22.76 8.07
C GLU A 288 -17.05 -23.00 9.57
N ASN A 289 -15.79 -23.16 9.98
CA ASN A 289 -15.40 -23.26 11.39
C ASN A 289 -15.83 -22.03 12.18
N LEU A 290 -15.59 -20.83 11.64
CA LEU A 290 -15.98 -19.57 12.25
C LEU A 290 -17.49 -19.49 12.46
N LYS A 291 -18.30 -19.92 11.49
CA LYS A 291 -19.77 -19.97 11.62
C LYS A 291 -20.21 -20.98 12.67
N ALA A 292 -19.64 -22.18 12.67
CA ALA A 292 -20.05 -23.28 13.54
C ALA A 292 -19.62 -23.07 15.00
N THR A 293 -18.37 -22.68 15.21
CA THR A 293 -17.72 -22.70 16.54
C THR A 293 -17.35 -21.32 17.06
N GLY A 294 -17.52 -20.27 16.26
CA GLY A 294 -17.12 -18.91 16.63
C GLY A 294 -15.60 -18.70 16.67
N ASN A 295 -14.82 -19.59 16.08
CA ASN A 295 -13.38 -19.44 15.93
C ASN A 295 -12.90 -20.11 14.62
N PRO A 296 -11.80 -19.64 14.01
CA PRO A 296 -11.35 -20.17 12.73
C PRO A 296 -10.75 -21.59 12.84
N PHE A 297 -10.41 -22.05 14.05
CA PHE A 297 -9.74 -23.33 14.26
C PHE A 297 -10.70 -24.52 14.39
N GLY A 298 -12.01 -24.27 14.52
CA GLY A 298 -13.00 -25.33 14.70
C GLY A 298 -12.99 -25.93 16.12
N GLU A 299 -12.33 -25.27 17.08
CA GLU A 299 -12.29 -25.76 18.46
C GLU A 299 -13.65 -25.57 19.16
N PRO A 300 -14.07 -26.49 20.04
CA PRO A 300 -15.29 -26.33 20.83
C PRO A 300 -15.27 -25.05 21.69
N LYS A 301 -16.40 -24.37 21.81
CA LYS A 301 -16.52 -23.10 22.55
C LYS A 301 -16.19 -23.28 24.03
N GLU A 302 -16.49 -24.44 24.57
CA GLU A 302 -16.30 -24.81 25.97
C GLU A 302 -14.81 -24.76 26.34
N LYS A 303 -13.93 -25.15 25.41
CA LYS A 303 -12.47 -25.18 25.65
C LYS A 303 -11.85 -23.80 25.80
N ARG A 304 -12.53 -22.73 25.38
CA ARG A 304 -11.99 -21.36 25.44
C ARG A 304 -11.63 -20.95 26.86
N THR A 305 -12.37 -21.46 27.85
CA THR A 305 -12.17 -21.15 29.27
C THR A 305 -11.22 -22.11 29.98
N ASP A 306 -10.76 -23.19 29.34
CA ASP A 306 -9.91 -24.21 29.99
C ASP A 306 -8.57 -23.64 30.47
N ILE A 307 -8.11 -22.58 29.82
CA ILE A 307 -6.85 -21.91 30.15
C ILE A 307 -7.04 -20.83 31.22
N PHE A 308 -8.27 -20.49 31.63
CA PHE A 308 -8.47 -19.44 32.61
C PHE A 308 -7.90 -19.91 33.96
N PRO A 309 -7.16 -19.06 34.69
CA PRO A 309 -6.71 -19.42 36.03
C PRO A 309 -7.89 -19.85 36.90
N SER A 310 -7.73 -20.90 37.71
CA SER A 310 -8.77 -21.37 38.63
C SER A 310 -9.19 -20.31 39.67
N THR A 311 -8.35 -19.29 39.87
CA THR A 311 -8.62 -18.12 40.72
C THR A 311 -9.55 -17.10 40.06
N PHE A 312 -9.75 -17.17 38.74
CA PHE A 312 -10.62 -16.24 38.04
C PHE A 312 -12.09 -16.55 38.35
N GLN A 313 -12.77 -15.56 38.94
CA GLN A 313 -14.21 -15.58 39.14
C GLN A 313 -14.81 -14.35 38.46
N PRO A 314 -15.74 -14.51 37.51
CA PRO A 314 -16.36 -13.37 36.87
C PRO A 314 -17.12 -12.56 37.94
N PRO A 315 -16.87 -11.24 38.05
CA PRO A 315 -17.51 -10.41 39.05
C PRO A 315 -19.03 -10.32 38.83
N LYS A 316 -19.78 -10.16 39.93
CA LYS A 316 -21.23 -9.93 39.88
C LYS A 316 -21.51 -8.43 39.71
N GLY A 317 -22.13 -8.03 38.61
CA GLY A 317 -22.52 -6.65 38.33
C GLY A 317 -21.71 -5.97 37.22
N PRO A 318 -21.88 -4.65 37.03
CA PRO A 318 -21.18 -3.90 35.98
C PRO A 318 -19.66 -3.97 36.16
N VAL A 319 -18.93 -4.11 35.05
CA VAL A 319 -17.47 -4.11 35.03
C VAL A 319 -16.90 -2.97 34.21
N ASP A 320 -15.82 -2.39 34.68
CA ASP A 320 -15.13 -1.32 33.96
C ASP A 320 -14.31 -1.87 32.78
N THR A 321 -13.75 -3.09 32.90
CA THR A 321 -12.84 -3.66 31.92
C THR A 321 -13.33 -5.02 31.42
N LEU A 322 -13.46 -5.15 30.10
CA LEU A 322 -13.63 -6.43 29.42
C LEU A 322 -12.30 -6.88 28.82
N LEU A 323 -11.75 -8.01 29.27
CA LEU A 323 -10.62 -8.66 28.62
C LEU A 323 -11.15 -9.49 27.44
N PHE A 324 -10.67 -9.20 26.24
CA PHE A 324 -10.94 -9.95 25.01
C PHE A 324 -9.68 -10.74 24.58
N PRO A 325 -9.60 -12.04 24.93
CA PRO A 325 -8.51 -12.95 24.59
C PRO A 325 -8.27 -13.13 23.09
N GLY A 326 -9.35 -13.22 22.29
CA GLY A 326 -9.25 -13.60 20.89
C GLY A 326 -8.88 -15.08 20.69
N CYS A 327 -8.86 -15.54 19.44
CA CYS A 327 -8.78 -16.98 19.16
C CYS A 327 -7.39 -17.58 19.41
N VAL A 328 -6.31 -16.90 19.02
CA VAL A 328 -4.94 -17.45 19.11
C VAL A 328 -4.54 -17.64 20.58
N SER A 329 -4.72 -16.63 21.41
CA SER A 329 -4.39 -16.72 22.85
C SER A 329 -5.31 -17.66 23.62
N SER A 330 -6.50 -17.99 23.09
CA SER A 330 -7.39 -19.00 23.68
C SER A 330 -7.04 -20.44 23.31
N PHE A 331 -6.55 -20.71 22.10
CA PHE A 331 -6.48 -22.08 21.57
C PHE A 331 -5.10 -22.54 21.09
N GLN A 332 -4.18 -21.62 20.82
CA GLN A 332 -2.87 -21.92 20.21
C GLN A 332 -1.74 -21.50 21.16
N ASP A 333 -1.68 -20.21 21.50
CA ASP A 333 -0.67 -19.65 22.41
C ASP A 333 -1.24 -19.47 23.82
N ILE A 334 -1.54 -20.61 24.46
CA ILE A 334 -2.34 -20.71 25.68
C ILE A 334 -1.69 -20.09 26.93
N SER A 335 -0.43 -19.69 26.88
CA SER A 335 0.30 -19.06 28.00
C SER A 335 0.08 -17.56 28.12
N ILE A 336 -0.36 -16.89 27.05
CA ILE A 336 -0.49 -15.43 26.97
C ILE A 336 -1.63 -14.95 27.88
N LEU A 337 -2.80 -15.55 27.75
CA LEU A 337 -3.99 -15.12 28.47
C LEU A 337 -3.87 -15.30 30.00
N PRO A 338 -3.45 -16.46 30.54
CA PRO A 338 -3.25 -16.63 31.97
C PRO A 338 -2.24 -15.62 32.54
N SER A 339 -1.19 -15.31 31.77
CA SER A 339 -0.19 -14.31 32.16
C SER A 339 -0.79 -12.91 32.26
N MET A 340 -1.63 -12.52 31.29
CA MET A 340 -2.33 -11.24 31.32
C MET A 340 -3.31 -11.15 32.50
N MET A 341 -4.10 -12.20 32.73
CA MET A 341 -5.04 -12.28 33.86
C MET A 341 -4.31 -12.15 35.20
N LYS A 342 -3.18 -12.86 35.37
CA LYS A 342 -2.32 -12.73 36.56
C LYS A 342 -1.80 -11.30 36.78
N ILE A 343 -1.46 -10.58 35.71
CA ILE A 343 -1.05 -9.17 35.81
C ILE A 343 -2.21 -8.30 36.27
N MET A 344 -3.40 -8.49 35.69
CA MET A 344 -4.61 -7.74 36.06
C MET A 344 -5.02 -8.01 37.51
N ASP A 345 -4.99 -9.28 37.96
CA ASP A 345 -5.28 -9.69 39.34
C ASP A 345 -4.29 -9.04 40.31
N LYS A 346 -2.99 -9.03 39.98
CA LYS A 346 -1.96 -8.39 40.82
C LYS A 346 -2.07 -6.88 40.89
N ALA A 347 -2.59 -6.25 39.84
CA ALA A 347 -2.88 -4.83 39.81
C ALA A 347 -4.23 -4.46 40.49
N GLY A 348 -4.96 -5.44 41.03
CA GLY A 348 -6.25 -5.23 41.68
C GLY A 348 -7.35 -4.75 40.71
N VAL A 349 -7.22 -5.06 39.43
CA VAL A 349 -8.22 -4.69 38.42
C VAL A 349 -9.44 -5.59 38.55
N VAL A 350 -10.63 -5.00 38.57
CA VAL A 350 -11.88 -5.74 38.40
C VAL A 350 -12.21 -5.82 36.91
N TYR A 351 -12.18 -7.03 36.35
CA TYR A 351 -12.44 -7.29 34.94
C TYR A 351 -13.27 -8.55 34.74
N THR A 352 -13.86 -8.69 33.55
CA THR A 352 -14.50 -9.93 33.10
C THR A 352 -13.97 -10.36 31.73
N ALA A 353 -14.38 -11.54 31.29
CA ALA A 353 -14.25 -12.03 29.91
C ALA A 353 -15.59 -12.60 29.45
N LEU A 354 -15.82 -12.70 28.15
CA LEU A 354 -17.07 -13.26 27.61
C LEU A 354 -17.17 -14.80 27.78
N GLY A 355 -16.06 -15.45 28.11
CA GLY A 355 -16.02 -16.89 28.33
C GLY A 355 -16.49 -17.67 27.09
N LYS A 356 -17.41 -18.63 27.28
CA LYS A 356 -17.92 -19.49 26.20
C LYS A 356 -18.76 -18.76 25.16
N GLU A 357 -19.29 -17.59 25.51
CA GLU A 357 -20.06 -16.72 24.60
C GLU A 357 -19.15 -15.89 23.69
N GLU A 358 -17.82 -15.95 23.89
CA GLU A 358 -16.88 -15.20 23.08
C GLU A 358 -16.73 -15.75 21.67
N ASN A 359 -16.86 -14.84 20.70
CA ASN A 359 -16.65 -15.11 19.30
C ASN A 359 -15.31 -14.55 18.81
N CYS A 360 -14.84 -14.97 17.64
CA CYS A 360 -13.72 -14.35 16.96
C CYS A 360 -13.98 -12.86 16.73
N CYS A 361 -12.93 -12.02 16.73
CA CYS A 361 -13.05 -10.61 16.35
C CYS A 361 -13.48 -10.41 14.88
N GLY A 362 -13.36 -11.42 14.02
CA GLY A 362 -13.70 -11.33 12.59
C GLY A 362 -12.54 -10.87 11.69
N TYR A 363 -11.34 -10.65 12.24
CA TYR A 363 -10.22 -10.13 11.45
C TYR A 363 -9.88 -11.01 10.23
N ILE A 364 -9.91 -12.32 10.39
CA ILE A 364 -9.61 -13.25 9.29
C ILE A 364 -10.64 -13.16 8.16
N SER A 365 -11.95 -13.10 8.46
CA SER A 365 -13.00 -12.96 7.45
C SER A 365 -12.90 -11.61 6.72
N TYR A 366 -12.54 -10.54 7.44
CA TYR A 366 -12.24 -9.26 6.82
C TYR A 366 -11.07 -9.35 5.83
N LEU A 367 -9.93 -9.92 6.27
CA LEU A 367 -8.71 -10.01 5.47
C LEU A 367 -8.87 -10.88 4.22
N VAL A 368 -9.66 -11.95 4.31
CA VAL A 368 -9.95 -12.82 3.16
C VAL A 368 -11.11 -12.30 2.29
N GLY A 369 -11.72 -11.18 2.67
CA GLY A 369 -12.70 -10.47 1.84
C GLY A 369 -14.09 -11.10 1.83
N THR A 370 -14.51 -11.72 2.94
CA THR A 370 -15.80 -12.41 3.01
C THR A 370 -16.84 -11.66 3.85
N GLU A 371 -18.12 -11.86 3.53
CA GLU A 371 -19.24 -11.14 4.16
C GLU A 371 -19.50 -11.58 5.62
N GLU A 372 -18.97 -12.73 6.05
CA GLU A 372 -19.06 -13.22 7.43
C GLU A 372 -18.57 -12.20 8.45
N PHE A 373 -17.65 -11.30 8.06
CA PHE A 373 -17.18 -10.22 8.92
C PHE A 373 -18.33 -9.40 9.53
N LYS A 374 -19.35 -9.04 8.74
CA LYS A 374 -20.48 -8.21 9.21
C LYS A 374 -21.26 -8.93 10.32
N ALA A 375 -21.60 -10.20 10.10
CA ALA A 375 -22.32 -11.00 11.08
C ALA A 375 -21.51 -11.24 12.37
N VAL A 376 -20.21 -11.44 12.25
CA VAL A 376 -19.31 -11.57 13.41
C VAL A 376 -19.22 -10.27 14.20
N ALA A 377 -19.12 -9.13 13.50
CA ALA A 377 -19.00 -7.82 14.12
C ALA A 377 -20.27 -7.43 14.91
N GLU A 378 -21.47 -7.66 14.34
CA GLU A 378 -22.73 -7.41 15.04
C GLU A 378 -22.88 -8.31 16.28
N LYS A 379 -22.55 -9.60 16.19
CA LYS A 379 -22.56 -10.51 17.35
C LYS A 379 -21.64 -10.02 18.48
N ASN A 380 -20.44 -9.55 18.15
CA ASN A 380 -19.52 -9.00 19.15
C ASN A 380 -20.04 -7.70 19.75
N LYS A 381 -20.66 -6.82 18.96
CA LYS A 381 -21.30 -5.59 19.44
C LYS A 381 -22.43 -5.90 20.43
N GLU A 382 -23.27 -6.88 20.12
CA GLU A 382 -24.34 -7.34 21.02
C GLU A 382 -23.77 -7.91 22.32
N ALA A 383 -22.74 -8.76 22.23
CA ALA A 383 -22.07 -9.33 23.41
C ALA A 383 -21.44 -8.24 24.28
N PHE A 384 -20.80 -7.24 23.68
CA PHE A 384 -20.19 -6.14 24.43
C PHE A 384 -21.25 -5.24 25.06
N SER A 385 -22.39 -5.03 24.41
CA SER A 385 -23.51 -4.25 24.96
C SER A 385 -24.12 -4.90 26.21
N LYS A 386 -24.20 -6.23 26.26
CA LYS A 386 -24.67 -6.96 27.46
C LYS A 386 -23.77 -6.73 28.69
N VAL A 387 -22.47 -6.55 28.47
CA VAL A 387 -21.48 -6.27 29.53
C VAL A 387 -21.38 -4.76 29.81
N SER A 388 -21.56 -3.92 28.79
CA SER A 388 -21.40 -2.47 28.82
C SER A 388 -20.08 -2.01 29.47
N PRO A 389 -18.91 -2.52 29.04
CA PRO A 389 -17.64 -2.17 29.67
C PRO A 389 -17.23 -0.74 29.34
N LYS A 390 -16.56 -0.05 30.28
CA LYS A 390 -15.94 1.26 30.02
C LYS A 390 -14.77 1.15 29.03
N GLN A 391 -14.09 0.00 28.99
CA GLN A 391 -13.02 -0.28 28.04
C GLN A 391 -12.88 -1.78 27.74
N VAL A 392 -12.34 -2.08 26.57
CA VAL A 392 -11.93 -3.43 26.15
C VAL A 392 -10.41 -3.51 26.11
N VAL A 393 -9.84 -4.56 26.70
CA VAL A 393 -8.40 -4.84 26.68
C VAL A 393 -8.16 -6.10 25.86
N THR A 394 -7.18 -6.08 24.94
CA THR A 394 -6.79 -7.28 24.19
C THR A 394 -5.28 -7.37 24.04
N THR A 395 -4.76 -8.60 24.04
CA THR A 395 -3.33 -8.92 23.84
C THR A 395 -2.96 -9.09 22.37
N CYS A 396 -3.96 -9.17 21.48
CA CYS A 396 -3.75 -9.47 20.06
C CYS A 396 -3.78 -8.19 19.22
N ALA A 397 -2.71 -7.95 18.46
CA ALA A 397 -2.60 -6.84 17.52
C ALA A 397 -3.74 -6.81 16.49
N GLY A 398 -4.12 -7.98 15.96
CA GLY A 398 -5.21 -8.11 14.99
C GLY A 398 -6.59 -7.80 15.60
N CYS A 399 -6.87 -8.28 16.81
CA CYS A 399 -8.10 -7.94 17.54
C CYS A 399 -8.15 -6.44 17.84
N TYR A 400 -7.02 -5.87 18.29
CA TYR A 400 -6.92 -4.44 18.59
C TYR A 400 -7.20 -3.58 17.36
N LYS A 401 -6.53 -3.85 16.24
CA LYS A 401 -6.79 -3.16 14.96
C LYS A 401 -8.24 -3.33 14.51
N THR A 402 -8.78 -4.53 14.66
CA THR A 402 -10.17 -4.82 14.27
C THR A 402 -11.17 -3.94 15.02
N PHE A 403 -11.05 -3.87 16.34
CA PHE A 403 -11.99 -3.05 17.12
C PHE A 403 -11.71 -1.55 17.03
N LYS A 404 -10.43 -1.14 16.96
CA LYS A 404 -10.02 0.27 16.97
C LYS A 404 -10.20 0.98 15.63
N GLU A 405 -9.96 0.27 14.52
CA GLU A 405 -9.94 0.89 13.19
C GLU A 405 -11.00 0.31 12.24
N ILE A 406 -11.20 -1.01 12.25
CA ILE A 406 -12.06 -1.67 11.25
C ILE A 406 -13.54 -1.57 11.65
N TYR A 407 -13.90 -1.91 12.88
CA TYR A 407 -15.30 -1.87 13.35
C TYR A 407 -15.95 -0.50 13.14
N PRO A 408 -15.33 0.64 13.52
CA PRO A 408 -15.91 1.97 13.31
C PRO A 408 -16.19 2.32 11.83
N LYS A 409 -15.51 1.67 10.88
CA LYS A 409 -15.76 1.85 9.43
C LYS A 409 -16.98 1.06 8.93
N HIS A 410 -17.49 0.11 9.72
CA HIS A 410 -18.55 -0.82 9.28
C HIS A 410 -19.79 -0.82 10.19
N LEU A 411 -19.67 -0.41 11.45
CA LEU A 411 -20.76 -0.33 12.40
C LEU A 411 -20.51 0.77 13.44
N SER A 412 -21.57 1.21 14.12
CA SER A 412 -21.44 2.10 15.28
C SER A 412 -20.84 1.32 16.45
N PHE A 413 -19.55 1.55 16.70
CA PHE A 413 -18.76 0.93 17.76
C PHE A 413 -17.88 1.99 18.42
N ASN A 414 -18.26 2.40 19.64
CA ASN A 414 -17.61 3.51 20.37
C ASN A 414 -16.92 3.06 21.66
N THR A 415 -16.91 1.76 21.97
CA THR A 415 -16.28 1.26 23.19
C THR A 415 -14.75 1.45 23.09
N PRO A 416 -14.12 2.19 24.03
CA PRO A 416 -12.68 2.37 24.02
C PRO A 416 -11.94 1.03 24.06
N VAL A 417 -10.94 0.86 23.20
CA VAL A 417 -10.12 -0.35 23.15
C VAL A 417 -8.68 0.01 23.43
N VAL A 418 -8.02 -0.78 24.27
CA VAL A 418 -6.63 -0.61 24.69
C VAL A 418 -5.87 -1.89 24.43
N HIS A 419 -4.70 -1.79 23.79
CA HIS A 419 -3.82 -2.94 23.63
C HIS A 419 -3.11 -3.25 24.96
N ALA A 420 -2.86 -4.53 25.25
CA ALA A 420 -2.25 -4.96 26.51
C ALA A 420 -0.94 -4.24 26.86
N ILE A 421 -0.14 -3.85 25.85
CA ILE A 421 1.09 -3.09 26.04
C ILE A 421 0.82 -1.74 26.71
N GLU A 422 -0.07 -0.93 26.12
CA GLU A 422 -0.45 0.39 26.66
C GLU A 422 -1.18 0.23 28.00
N TYR A 423 -1.97 -0.84 28.14
CA TYR A 423 -2.69 -1.13 29.38
C TYR A 423 -1.76 -1.45 30.55
N ILE A 424 -0.79 -2.34 30.35
CA ILE A 424 0.20 -2.70 31.39
C ILE A 424 1.05 -1.48 31.74
N ASP A 425 1.47 -0.70 30.75
CA ASP A 425 2.27 0.50 30.97
C ASP A 425 1.53 1.51 31.86
N ARG A 426 0.24 1.74 31.59
CA ARG A 426 -0.63 2.57 32.42
C ARG A 426 -0.77 2.03 33.85
N LEU A 427 -0.91 0.71 34.04
CA LEU A 427 -1.00 0.13 35.39
C LEU A 427 0.29 0.33 36.21
N ILE A 428 1.45 0.35 35.54
CA ILE A 428 2.73 0.65 36.19
C ILE A 428 2.79 2.14 36.58
N GLU A 429 2.39 3.04 35.69
CA GLU A 429 2.39 4.49 35.92
C GLU A 429 1.41 4.91 37.02
N GLU A 430 0.26 4.26 37.11
CA GLU A 430 -0.70 4.44 38.21
C GLU A 430 -0.24 3.82 39.54
N GLY A 431 0.93 3.17 39.58
CA GLY A 431 1.47 2.53 40.79
C GLY A 431 0.75 1.25 41.21
N LYS A 432 -0.19 0.75 40.41
CA LYS A 432 -0.94 -0.50 40.66
C LYS A 432 -0.11 -1.75 40.42
N LEU A 433 0.86 -1.68 39.51
CA LEU A 433 1.78 -2.78 39.22
C LEU A 433 3.22 -2.39 39.58
N LYS A 434 3.80 -3.12 40.54
CA LYS A 434 5.22 -2.99 40.89
C LYS A 434 6.01 -4.15 40.29
N LEU A 435 6.98 -3.84 39.45
CA LEU A 435 7.88 -4.82 38.85
C LEU A 435 8.92 -5.25 39.89
N LYS A 436 9.21 -6.56 39.93
CA LYS A 436 10.23 -7.13 40.82
C LYS A 436 11.54 -7.27 40.08
N ASP A 437 12.64 -7.32 40.84
CA ASP A 437 13.94 -7.66 40.29
C ASP A 437 13.90 -9.05 39.67
N GLY A 438 14.37 -9.13 38.43
CA GLY A 438 14.47 -10.35 37.64
C GLY A 438 15.91 -10.70 37.33
N ASN A 439 16.13 -11.94 36.89
CA ASN A 439 17.42 -12.36 36.37
C ASN A 439 17.78 -11.56 35.11
N PRO A 440 19.06 -11.24 34.88
CA PRO A 440 19.51 -10.61 33.66
C PRO A 440 19.04 -11.37 32.41
N MET A 441 18.32 -10.68 31.52
CA MET A 441 17.80 -11.26 30.27
C MET A 441 17.97 -10.27 29.12
N LYS A 442 18.33 -10.78 27.94
CA LYS A 442 18.38 -9.98 26.71
C LYS A 442 17.17 -10.32 25.85
N VAL A 443 16.41 -9.31 25.43
CA VAL A 443 15.18 -9.48 24.64
C VAL A 443 15.26 -8.62 23.38
N ALA A 444 15.00 -9.20 22.21
CA ALA A 444 14.84 -8.45 20.97
C ALA A 444 13.34 -8.30 20.64
N TYR A 445 12.90 -7.09 20.30
CA TYR A 445 11.50 -6.84 19.95
C TYR A 445 11.28 -6.88 18.43
N HIS A 446 10.31 -7.69 18.00
CA HIS A 446 9.85 -7.71 16.61
C HIS A 446 8.59 -6.84 16.47
N ASP A 447 8.64 -5.79 15.66
CA ASP A 447 7.49 -4.92 15.43
C ASP A 447 6.43 -5.63 14.56
N PRO A 448 5.27 -6.01 15.12
CA PRO A 448 4.21 -6.63 14.35
C PRO A 448 3.52 -5.57 13.47
N CYS A 449 3.23 -5.93 12.22
CA CYS A 449 2.75 -4.96 11.24
C CYS A 449 1.45 -4.25 11.63
N ASP A 450 0.51 -4.93 12.31
CA ASP A 450 -0.77 -4.35 12.73
C ASP A 450 -0.63 -3.32 13.86
N LEU A 451 0.30 -3.49 14.81
CA LEU A 451 0.59 -2.41 15.78
C LEU A 451 1.46 -1.33 15.15
N GLY A 452 2.53 -1.74 14.46
CA GLY A 452 3.53 -0.84 13.91
C GLY A 452 3.01 -0.05 12.70
N ARG A 453 2.95 -0.68 11.52
CA ARG A 453 2.66 0.05 10.27
C ARG A 453 1.20 0.47 10.09
N HIS A 454 0.25 -0.27 10.66
CA HIS A 454 -1.16 0.08 10.58
C HIS A 454 -1.53 1.14 11.62
N LEU A 455 -1.11 0.95 12.88
CA LEU A 455 -1.54 1.81 14.01
C LEU A 455 -0.47 2.78 14.53
N ASN A 456 0.75 2.78 13.98
CA ASN A 456 1.89 3.62 14.37
C ASN A 456 2.35 3.46 15.84
N ILE A 457 2.18 2.27 16.41
CA ILE A 457 2.61 1.92 17.77
C ILE A 457 3.97 1.22 17.71
N PHE A 458 5.03 1.99 17.93
CA PHE A 458 6.42 1.51 17.92
C PHE A 458 7.13 1.64 19.26
N GLU A 459 7.03 2.80 19.92
CA GLU A 459 7.74 3.04 21.17
C GLU A 459 7.08 2.41 22.42
N PRO A 460 5.74 2.35 22.56
CA PRO A 460 5.13 1.77 23.77
C PRO A 460 5.63 0.37 24.15
N PRO A 461 5.79 -0.59 23.22
CA PRO A 461 6.39 -1.89 23.54
C PRO A 461 7.80 -1.78 24.11
N ARG A 462 8.62 -0.90 23.54
CA ARG A 462 10.03 -0.69 23.93
C ARG A 462 10.13 -0.05 25.31
N ASN A 463 9.30 0.96 25.57
CA ASN A 463 9.23 1.63 26.85
C ASN A 463 8.85 0.65 27.96
N LEU A 464 7.84 -0.20 27.69
CA LEU A 464 7.43 -1.24 28.64
C LEU A 464 8.55 -2.25 28.92
N ILE A 465 9.23 -2.76 27.88
CA ILE A 465 10.34 -3.72 28.04
C ILE A 465 11.47 -3.12 28.89
N LYS A 466 11.83 -1.84 28.65
CA LYS A 466 12.89 -1.15 29.40
C LYS A 466 12.54 -0.90 30.86
N LYS A 467 11.25 -0.84 31.21
CA LYS A 467 10.80 -0.73 32.61
C LYS A 467 11.02 -2.02 33.40
N VAL A 468 11.22 -3.18 32.75
CA VAL A 468 11.39 -4.48 33.43
C VAL A 468 12.81 -4.61 34.00
N PRO A 469 12.98 -4.70 35.34
CA PRO A 469 14.30 -4.84 35.95
C PRO A 469 15.05 -6.09 35.47
N GLY A 470 16.34 -5.94 35.19
CA GLY A 470 17.19 -7.02 34.67
C GLY A 470 17.05 -7.29 33.17
N VAL A 471 16.10 -6.65 32.46
CA VAL A 471 15.93 -6.85 31.01
C VAL A 471 16.72 -5.81 30.21
N THR A 472 17.54 -6.29 29.28
CA THR A 472 18.22 -5.47 28.28
C THR A 472 17.52 -5.61 26.93
N LEU A 473 16.98 -4.51 26.42
CA LEU A 473 16.38 -4.47 25.08
C LEU A 473 17.47 -4.45 24.00
N LEU A 474 17.36 -5.38 23.05
CA LEU A 474 18.10 -5.43 21.80
C LEU A 474 17.17 -5.03 20.65
N GLU A 475 17.74 -4.50 19.57
CA GLU A 475 17.00 -4.14 18.36
C GLU A 475 17.52 -4.95 17.17
N PHE A 476 16.59 -5.40 16.32
CA PHE A 476 16.95 -5.85 15.00
C PHE A 476 17.46 -4.67 14.16
N LYS A 477 18.38 -4.95 13.21
CA LYS A 477 18.83 -3.97 12.22
C LYS A 477 17.66 -3.30 11.50
N ASN A 478 16.65 -4.10 11.16
CA ASN A 478 15.41 -3.65 10.57
C ASN A 478 14.32 -3.66 11.64
N ASN A 479 13.97 -2.48 12.14
CA ASN A 479 12.93 -2.26 13.15
C ASN A 479 11.96 -1.16 12.71
N ARG A 480 10.89 -0.94 13.49
CA ARG A 480 9.83 0.03 13.22
C ARG A 480 9.25 -0.13 11.82
N LEU A 481 9.22 0.93 11.02
CA LEU A 481 8.71 0.92 9.64
C LEU A 481 9.44 -0.10 8.74
N LEU A 482 10.71 -0.41 9.05
CA LEU A 482 11.54 -1.32 8.27
C LEU A 482 11.46 -2.78 8.74
N ALA A 483 10.77 -3.08 9.85
CA ALA A 483 10.70 -4.42 10.42
C ALA A 483 10.15 -5.45 9.41
N LYS A 484 10.82 -6.59 9.23
CA LYS A 484 10.33 -7.59 8.26
C LYS A 484 8.97 -8.15 8.67
N CYS A 485 8.13 -8.49 7.70
CA CYS A 485 6.89 -9.21 7.97
C CYS A 485 7.21 -10.63 8.48
N CYS A 486 6.48 -11.11 9.47
CA CYS A 486 6.59 -12.48 10.00
C CYS A 486 5.85 -13.55 9.17
N GLY A 487 5.21 -13.18 8.05
CA GLY A 487 4.43 -14.09 7.20
C GLY A 487 3.00 -14.40 7.68
N GLY A 488 2.72 -14.26 8.98
CA GLY A 488 1.45 -14.68 9.58
C GLY A 488 0.18 -13.91 9.18
N GLY A 489 0.32 -12.71 8.59
CA GLY A 489 -0.79 -11.79 8.30
C GLY A 489 -1.58 -12.11 7.02
N GLY A 490 -2.68 -11.39 6.79
CA GLY A 490 -3.42 -11.42 5.52
C GLY A 490 -4.06 -12.75 5.14
N GLY A 491 -4.14 -13.73 6.06
CA GLY A 491 -4.56 -15.10 5.75
C GLY A 491 -3.49 -15.94 5.04
N LEU A 492 -2.26 -15.40 4.88
CA LEU A 492 -1.17 -16.03 4.14
C LEU A 492 -0.74 -17.35 4.76
N LYS A 493 -0.51 -17.38 6.08
CA LYS A 493 -0.07 -18.61 6.77
C LYS A 493 -1.01 -19.80 6.54
N ALA A 494 -2.32 -19.57 6.54
CA ALA A 494 -3.29 -20.61 6.23
C ALA A 494 -3.28 -20.98 4.74
N PHE A 495 -3.10 -19.99 3.85
CA PHE A 495 -3.09 -20.20 2.40
C PHE A 495 -1.84 -20.92 1.90
N ASN A 496 -0.68 -20.55 2.41
CA ASN A 496 0.63 -21.09 2.05
C ASN A 496 1.56 -20.97 3.26
N ASN A 497 1.60 -22.04 4.06
CA ASN A 497 2.39 -22.09 5.29
C ASN A 497 3.90 -22.20 5.04
N GLU A 498 4.34 -22.69 3.87
CA GLU A 498 5.77 -22.76 3.54
C GLU A 498 6.34 -21.38 3.19
N LEU A 499 5.53 -20.53 2.54
CA LEU A 499 5.90 -19.16 2.21
C LEU A 499 5.83 -18.21 3.42
N SER A 500 4.96 -18.51 4.38
CA SER A 500 4.83 -17.77 5.64
C SER A 500 6.00 -18.05 6.56
#